data_AF-A0A171BE28-F1
#
_entry.id   AF-A0A171BE28-F1
#
_cell.length_a   1.000
_cell.length_b   1.000
_cell.length_c   1.000
_cell.angle_alpha   90.00
_cell.angle_beta   90.00
_cell.angle_gamma   90.00
#
_symmetry.space_group_name_H-M   'P 1'
#
loop_
_entity.id
_entity.type
_entity.pdbx_description
1 polymer ?
#
loop_
_entity_poly.entity_id
_entity_poly.type
_entity_poly.pdbx_seq_one_letter_code
_entity_poly.pdbx_strand_id
1 'polypeptide(L)' 'MQVSYLYRIDRAKPVRPMTSRKWGALALAMLARRTCPECGITYSYCLPTSLGMCLLCAHGGAQQAPDPFEDRRFDEQHP' A
#
# COMPACT_ATOMS: atom_id res chain seq x y z
N MET A 1 -30.41 -4.12 6.95
CA MET A 1 -30.28 -2.67 7.21
C MET A 1 -28.92 -2.43 7.84
N GLN A 2 -28.03 -1.67 7.18
CA GLN A 2 -26.67 -1.42 7.67
C GLN A 2 -26.63 -0.07 8.38
N VAL A 3 -26.03 -0.02 9.56
CA VAL A 3 -25.90 1.19 10.38
C VAL A 3 -24.43 1.61 10.41
N SER A 4 -24.15 2.87 10.11
CA SER A 4 -22.83 3.47 10.27
C SER A 4 -22.78 4.27 11.57
N TYR A 5 -21.98 3.85 12.53
CA TYR A 5 -21.74 4.61 13.76
C TYR A 5 -20.71 5.71 13.49
N LEU A 6 -21.15 6.97 13.50
CA LEU A 6 -20.26 8.13 13.50
C LEU A 6 -19.78 8.39 14.94
N TYR A 7 -18.54 8.00 15.24
CA TYR A 7 -17.93 8.26 16.54
C TYR A 7 -17.48 9.73 16.66
N ARG A 8 -17.70 10.32 17.84
CA ARG A 8 -17.26 11.69 18.14
C ARG A 8 -15.76 11.75 18.36
N ILE A 9 -15.07 12.59 17.58
CA ILE A 9 -13.61 12.79 17.63
C ILE A 9 -13.19 13.34 19.01
N ASP A 10 -13.98 14.23 19.63
CA ASP A 10 -13.65 14.85 20.93
C ASP A 10 -13.44 13.85 22.08
N ARG A 11 -14.04 12.66 21.96
CA ARG A 11 -13.94 11.60 22.98
C ARG A 11 -12.84 10.59 22.66
N ALA A 12 -12.07 10.81 21.60
CA ALA A 12 -10.97 9.92 21.24
C ALA A 12 -9.92 9.94 22.35
N LYS A 13 -9.59 8.74 22.86
CA LYS A 13 -8.48 8.58 23.79
C LYS A 13 -7.17 8.75 23.02
N PRO A 14 -6.12 9.34 23.62
CA PRO A 14 -4.83 9.45 22.97
C PRO A 14 -4.28 8.06 22.64
N VAL A 15 -3.75 7.91 21.42
CA VAL A 15 -3.10 6.66 21.01
C VAL A 15 -1.84 6.46 21.84
N ARG A 16 -1.55 5.19 22.19
CA ARG A 16 -0.37 4.82 22.97
C ARG A 16 0.90 5.40 22.31
N PRO A 17 1.76 6.12 23.04
CA PRO A 17 2.86 6.87 22.44
C PRO A 17 3.80 5.93 21.68
N MET A 18 4.30 6.43 20.56
CA MET A 18 5.26 5.70 19.74
C MET A 18 6.62 5.75 20.42
N THR A 19 7.20 4.58 20.69
CA THR A 19 8.53 4.47 21.31
C THR A 19 9.55 4.07 20.26
N SER A 20 10.84 4.34 20.48
CA SER A 20 11.93 3.93 19.57
C SER A 20 11.88 2.44 19.23
N ARG A 21 11.58 1.59 20.21
CA ARG A 21 11.39 0.14 20.00
C ARG A 21 10.23 -0.18 19.07
N LYS A 22 9.10 0.53 19.19
CA LYS A 22 7.96 0.35 18.27
C LYS A 22 8.29 0.80 16.86
N TRP A 23 9.05 1.89 16.70
CA TRP A 23 9.55 2.33 15.40
C TRP A 23 10.42 1.26 14.74
N GLY A 24 11.39 0.70 15.48
CA GLY A 24 12.23 -0.39 14.97
C GLY A 24 11.43 -1.63 14.58
N ALA A 25 10.48 -2.05 15.42
CA ALA A 25 9.61 -3.17 15.11
C ALA A 25 8.75 -2.93 13.86
N LEU A 26 8.22 -1.72 13.69
CA LEU A 26 7.46 -1.35 12.50
C LEU A 26 8.33 -1.34 11.25
N ALA A 27 9.56 -0.81 11.34
CA ALA A 27 10.50 -0.78 10.24
C ALA A 27 10.87 -2.21 9.77
N LEU A 28 11.16 -3.12 10.71
CA LEU A 28 11.42 -4.52 10.40
C LEU A 28 10.20 -5.23 9.78
N ALA A 29 8.99 -4.96 10.30
CA ALA A 29 7.76 -5.52 9.75
C ALA A 29 7.41 -4.95 8.36
N MET A 30 7.79 -3.70 8.07
CA MET A 30 7.67 -3.10 6.73
C MET A 30 8.69 -3.69 5.78
N LEU A 31 9.94 -3.87 6.22
CA LEU A 31 10.99 -4.52 5.43
C LEU A 31 10.54 -5.93 5.00
N ALA A 32 10.12 -6.78 5.94
CA ALA A 32 9.64 -8.12 5.63
C ALA A 32 8.44 -8.15 4.66
N ARG A 33 7.53 -7.18 4.73
CA ARG A 33 6.38 -7.08 3.81
C ARG A 33 6.73 -6.57 2.42
N ARG A 34 7.89 -5.93 2.27
CA ARG A 34 8.36 -5.29 1.03
C ARG A 34 9.48 -6.05 0.35
N THR A 35 10.15 -6.93 1.07
CA THR A 35 11.19 -7.80 0.54
C THR A 35 10.54 -9.03 -0.09
N CYS A 36 10.83 -9.26 -1.37
CA CYS A 36 10.35 -10.45 -2.06
C CYS A 36 11.12 -11.69 -1.59
N PRO A 37 10.44 -12.80 -1.23
CA PRO A 37 11.11 -14.02 -0.83
C PRO A 37 11.88 -14.68 -1.99
N GLU A 38 11.46 -14.44 -3.24
CA GLU A 38 12.03 -15.12 -4.41
C GLU A 38 13.26 -14.41 -4.98
N CYS A 39 13.21 -13.08 -5.08
CA CYS A 39 14.31 -12.29 -5.65
C CYS A 39 15.11 -11.51 -4.61
N GLY A 40 14.67 -11.46 -3.35
CA GLY A 40 15.35 -10.74 -2.26
C GLY A 40 15.33 -9.21 -2.36
N ILE A 41 14.73 -8.65 -3.42
CA ILE A 41 14.67 -7.20 -3.64
C ILE A 41 13.63 -6.59 -2.71
N THR A 42 13.97 -5.44 -2.12
CA THR A 42 13.06 -4.65 -1.29
C THR A 42 12.42 -3.54 -2.13
N TYR A 43 11.10 -3.51 -2.17
CA TYR A 43 10.32 -2.54 -2.95
C TYR A 43 9.77 -1.39 -2.08
N SER A 44 9.26 -0.34 -2.71
CA SER A 44 8.57 0.77 -2.02
C SER A 44 7.11 0.42 -1.64
N TYR A 45 6.55 -0.60 -2.27
CA TYR A 45 5.19 -1.09 -2.05
C TYR A 45 5.20 -2.42 -1.26
N CYS A 46 4.11 -2.69 -0.54
CA CYS A 46 3.91 -3.98 0.13
C CYS A 46 3.56 -5.06 -0.90
N LEU A 47 4.19 -6.22 -0.81
CA LEU A 47 3.91 -7.34 -1.71
C LEU A 47 2.44 -7.78 -1.58
N PRO A 48 1.77 -8.07 -2.71
CA PRO A 48 0.40 -8.56 -2.71
C PRO A 48 0.32 -9.95 -2.07
N THR A 49 -0.57 -10.10 -1.08
CA THR A 49 -0.76 -11.36 -0.35
C THR A 49 -1.32 -12.49 -1.21
N SER A 50 -2.04 -12.16 -2.29
CA SER A 50 -2.59 -13.13 -3.24
C SER A 50 -1.52 -13.83 -4.08
N LEU A 51 -0.43 -13.14 -4.40
CA LEU A 51 0.67 -13.67 -5.20
C LEU A 51 1.78 -14.26 -4.32
N GLY A 52 1.94 -13.74 -3.10
CA GLY A 52 3.04 -14.15 -2.18
C GLY A 52 4.43 -13.71 -2.64
N MET A 53 4.55 -12.99 -3.76
CA MET A 53 5.80 -12.55 -4.36
C MET A 53 5.64 -11.18 -5.05
N CYS A 54 6.74 -10.65 -5.59
CA CYS A 54 6.75 -9.37 -6.28
C CYS A 54 5.99 -9.42 -7.62
N LEU A 55 5.45 -8.28 -8.08
CA LEU A 55 4.74 -8.21 -9.36
C LEU A 55 5.63 -8.60 -10.55
N LEU A 56 6.90 -8.18 -10.55
CA LEU A 56 7.86 -8.55 -11.59
C LEU A 56 8.10 -10.06 -11.64
N CYS A 57 8.15 -10.70 -10.46
CA CYS A 57 8.35 -12.13 -10.28
C CYS A 57 7.15 -12.92 -10.81
N ALA A 58 5.94 -12.45 -10.50
CA ALA A 58 4.70 -13.08 -10.92
C ALA A 58 4.39 -12.90 -12.42
N HIS A 59 4.83 -11.79 -13.02
CA HIS A 59 4.51 -11.42 -14.41
C HIS A 59 5.69 -11.50 -15.37
N GLY A 60 6.82 -12.11 -14.98
CA GLY A 60 7.93 -12.37 -15.90
C GLY A 60 8.69 -11.13 -16.39
N GLY A 61 8.74 -10.05 -15.60
CA GLY A 61 9.73 -8.99 -15.81
C GLY A 61 9.40 -7.91 -16.85
N ALA A 62 8.15 -7.56 -17.09
CA ALA A 62 7.80 -6.36 -17.86
C ALA A 62 6.74 -5.52 -17.14
N GLN A 63 7.17 -4.42 -16.51
CA GLN A 63 6.26 -3.32 -16.22
C GLN A 63 5.92 -2.67 -17.56
N GLN A 64 4.69 -2.86 -18.05
CA GLN A 64 4.19 -2.05 -19.15
C GLN A 64 4.20 -0.60 -18.68
N ALA A 65 4.97 0.24 -19.36
CA ALA A 65 4.95 1.69 -19.15
C ALA A 65 3.52 2.21 -19.40
N PRO A 66 3.03 3.19 -18.61
CA PRO A 66 1.73 3.76 -18.85
C PRO A 66 1.69 4.40 -20.23
N ASP A 67 0.57 4.19 -20.91
CA ASP A 67 0.23 4.81 -22.18
C ASP A 67 0.15 6.34 -22.01
N PRO A 68 0.85 7.14 -22.85
CA PRO A 68 0.83 8.60 -22.76
C PRO A 68 -0.52 9.29 -23.05
N PHE A 69 -1.64 8.56 -23.11
CA PHE A 69 -2.92 9.05 -23.64
C PHE A 69 -4.06 9.15 -22.59
N GLU A 70 -3.86 8.74 -21.33
CA GLU A 70 -4.93 8.75 -20.30
C GLU A 70 -5.32 10.16 -19.78
N ASP A 71 -4.68 11.23 -20.23
CA ASP A 71 -4.97 12.61 -19.81
C ASP A 71 -6.10 13.32 -20.59
N ARG A 72 -6.61 12.77 -21.71
CA ARG A 72 -7.62 13.47 -22.57
C ARG A 72 -9.09 13.15 -22.29
N ARG A 73 -9.42 12.30 -21.32
CA ARG A 73 -10.81 11.83 -21.11
C ARG A 73 -11.62 12.65 -20.09
N PHE A 74 -11.00 13.58 -19.36
CA PHE A 74 -11.69 14.37 -18.32
C PHE A 74 -12.42 15.62 -18.86
N ASP A 75 -11.94 16.23 -19.94
CA ASP A 75 -12.56 17.45 -20.51
C ASP A 75 -13.84 17.19 -21.34
N GLU A 76 -14.13 15.94 -21.72
CA GLU A 76 -15.25 15.60 -22.63
C GLU A 76 -16.52 15.14 -21.89
N GLN A 77 -16.49 15.06 -20.55
CA GLN A 77 -17.56 14.47 -19.73
C GLN A 77 -18.31 15.46 -18.82
N HIS A 78 -18.02 16.76 -18.88
CA HIS A 78 -18.73 17.78 -18.10
C HIS A 78 -19.46 18.78 -19.02
N PRO A 79 -20.73 18.52 -19.39
CA PRO A 79 -21.68 19.60 -19.63
C PRO A 79 -22.07 20.32 -18.33
#